data_AF-A0A944TCW1-F1
#
_entry.id   AF-A0A944TCW1-F1
#
_cell.length_a   1.000
_cell.length_b   1.000
_cell.length_c   1.000
_cell.angle_alpha   90.00
_cell.angle_beta   90.00
_cell.angle_gamma   90.00
#
_symmetry.space_group_name_H-M   'P 1'
#
loop_
_entity.id
_entity.type
_entity.pdbx_description
1 polymer ?
#
loop_
_entity_poly.entity_id
_entity_poly.type
_entity_poly.pdbx_seq_one_letter_code
_entity_poly.pdbx_strand_id
1 'polypeptide(L)' 'DTKPSRGDIEMTLEVKEVSEKLGIRLHDHVIIAKSGATSFKSQGLL' A
#
# COMPACT_ATOMS: atom_id res chain seq x y z
N ASP A 1 -4.82 -4.68 -14.49
CA ASP A 1 -5.73 -4.05 -13.53
C ASP A 1 -4.87 -3.53 -12.39
N THR A 2 -5.23 -2.39 -11.80
CA THR A 2 -4.55 -1.78 -10.64
C THR A 2 -5.29 -2.05 -9.33
N LYS A 3 -6.33 -2.89 -9.36
CA LYS A 3 -7.06 -3.33 -8.18
C LYS A 3 -6.15 -4.16 -7.25
N PRO A 4 -6.00 -3.77 -5.97
CA PRO A 4 -5.19 -4.52 -5.02
C PRO A 4 -5.79 -5.90 -4.72
N SER A 5 -4.92 -6.88 -4.59
CA SER A 5 -5.27 -8.22 -4.10
C SER A 5 -5.27 -8.26 -2.57
N ARG A 6 -5.77 -9.37 -1.99
CA ARG A 6 -5.70 -9.57 -0.54
C ARG A 6 -4.25 -9.64 -0.04
N GLY A 7 -3.35 -10.26 -0.82
CA GLY A 7 -1.93 -10.35 -0.49
C GLY A 7 -1.25 -8.98 -0.47
N ASP A 8 -1.63 -8.08 -1.37
CA ASP A 8 -1.08 -6.71 -1.37
C ASP A 8 -1.49 -5.95 -0.10
N ILE A 9 -2.73 -6.14 0.37
CA ILE A 9 -3.24 -5.54 1.60
C ILE A 9 -2.50 -6.09 2.82
N GLU A 10 -2.45 -7.42 2.97
CA GLU A 10 -1.78 -8.10 4.09
C GLU A 10 -0.30 -7.66 4.20
N MET A 11 0.42 -7.69 3.08
CA MET A 11 1.83 -7.27 3.02
C MET A 11 2.02 -5.78 3.33
N THR A 12 1.13 -4.90 2.85
CA THR A 12 1.22 -3.47 3.13
C THR A 12 1.02 -3.16 4.61
N LEU A 13 0.13 -3.89 5.29
CA LEU A 13 -0.09 -3.74 6.73
C LEU A 13 1.13 -4.21 7.55
N GLU A 14 1.77 -5.32 7.15
CA GLU A 14 2.99 -5.80 7.79
C GLU A 14 4.14 -4.78 7.62
N VAL A 15 4.34 -4.25 6.41
CA VAL A 15 5.35 -3.22 6.15
C VAL A 15 5.05 -1.94 6.93
N LYS A 16 3.78 -1.53 7.04
CA LYS A 16 3.36 -0.38 7.85
C LYS A 16 3.78 -0.56 9.30
N GLU A 17 3.44 -1.70 9.90
CA GLU A 17 3.74 -2.01 11.30
C GLU A 17 5.26 -1.97 11.58
N VAL A 18 6.06 -2.59 10.70
CA VAL A 18 7.52 -2.59 10.85
C VAL A 18 8.09 -1.18 10.69
N SER A 19 7.60 -0.43 9.71
CA SER A 19 8.06 0.95 9.46
C SER A 19 7.77 1.87 10.66
N GLU A 20 6.59 1.75 11.27
CA GLU A 20 6.21 2.51 12.46
C GLU A 20 7.16 2.22 13.65
N LYS A 21 7.52 0.95 13.87
CA LYS A 21 8.48 0.55 14.92
C LYS A 21 9.87 1.13 14.68
N LEU A 22 10.25 1.35 13.42
CA LEU A 22 11.52 1.96 13.03
C LEU A 22 11.47 3.49 13.00
N GLY A 23 10.33 4.11 13.29
CA GLY A 23 10.15 5.56 13.17
C GLY A 23 10.11 6.05 11.71
N ILE A 24 9.86 5.15 10.76
CA ILE A 24 9.77 5.44 9.33
C ILE A 24 8.30 5.53 8.94
N ARG A 25 7.92 6.63 8.26
CA ARG A 25 6.55 6.81 7.80
C ARG A 25 6.35 6.13 6.43
N LEU A 26 5.39 5.22 6.35
CA LEU A 26 4.86 4.74 5.07
C LEU A 26 3.86 5.75 4.52
N HIS A 27 4.25 6.47 3.46
CA HIS A 27 3.44 7.56 2.91
C HIS A 27 2.29 7.09 2.03
N ASP A 28 2.54 6.07 1.21
CA ASP A 28 1.56 5.45 0.33
C ASP A 28 2.08 4.10 -0.20
N HIS A 29 1.17 3.24 -0.65
CA HIS A 29 1.46 2.13 -1.54
C HIS A 29 0.74 2.38 -2.86
N VAL A 30 1.49 2.47 -3.96
CA VAL A 30 0.94 2.75 -5.29
C VAL A 30 1.16 1.56 -6.23
N ILE A 31 0.08 0.94 -6.68
CA ILE A 31 0.11 -0.11 -7.72
C ILE A 31 0.03 0.58 -9.08
N ILE A 32 1.02 0.35 -9.94
CA ILE A 32 1.07 0.92 -11.31
C ILE A 32 0.86 -0.16 -12.37
N ALA A 33 0.08 0.16 -13.41
CA ALA A 33 -0.09 -0.64 -14.61
C ALA A 33 -0.18 0.25 -15.85
N LYS A 34 -0.18 -0.35 -17.05
CA LYS A 34 -0.39 0.40 -18.31
C LYS A 34 -1.70 1.21 -18.31
N SER A 35 -2.72 0.74 -17.61
CA SER A 35 -4.03 1.38 -17.53
C SER A 35 -4.13 2.52 -16.51
N GLY A 36 -3.09 2.75 -15.68
CA GLY A 36 -3.11 3.79 -14.65
C GLY A 36 -2.43 3.36 -13.35
N ALA A 37 -2.82 4.01 -12.25
CA ALA A 37 -2.31 3.71 -10.91
C ALA A 37 -3.41 3.75 -9.85
N THR A 38 -3.25 2.95 -8.80
CA THR A 38 -4.12 2.97 -7.61
C THR A 38 -3.27 3.27 -6.38
N SER A 39 -3.69 4.25 -5.58
CA SER A 39 -3.11 4.60 -4.29
C SER A 39 -3.87 3.92 -3.17
N PHE A 40 -3.17 3.22 -2.27
CA PHE A 40 -3.76 2.58 -1.09
C PHE A 40 -4.34 3.62 -0.14
N LYS A 41 -3.62 4.73 0.08
CA LYS A 41 -4.09 5.84 0.88
C LYS A 41 -5.39 6.43 0.34
N SER A 42 -5.48 6.64 -0.98
CA SER A 42 -6.68 7.18 -1.62
C SER A 42 -7.86 6.20 -1.59
N GLN A 43 -7.58 4.90 -1.48
CA GLN A 43 -8.59 3.84 -1.31
C GLN A 43 -8.96 3.59 0.16
N GLY A 44 -8.33 4.28 1.12
CA GLY A 44 -8.56 4.06 2.56
C GLY A 44 -7.99 2.74 3.10
N LEU A 45 -7.02 2.15 2.39
CA LEU A 45 -6.34 0.91 2.77
C LEU A 45 -5.07 1.14 3.60
N LEU A 46 -4.61 2.40 3.70
CA LEU A 46 -3.43 2.81 4.47
C LEU A 46 -3.74 4.02 5.35
#